data_AF-A0A6I5CDV2-F1
#
_entry.id   AF-A0A6I5CDV2-F1
#
_cell.length_a   1.000
_cell.length_b   1.000
_cell.length_c   1.000
_cell.angle_alpha   90.00
_cell.angle_beta   90.00
_cell.angle_gamma   90.00
#
_symmetry.space_group_name_H-M   'P 1'
#
loop_
_entity.id
_entity.type
_entity.pdbx_description
1 polymer ?
#
loop_
_entity_poly.entity_id
_entity_poly.type
_entity_poly.pdbx_seq_one_letter_code
_entity_poly.pdbx_strand_id
1 'polypeptide(L)'
;PVDGLGLDAIRAAHGPEGIADLARAHGRPGGITHFTQLTLFTVDGLIRAQVRRDTGAWHPPTDLHRAYLRWAATQRDWGPDERREDDGWLAREEWLYARREPTRALLGGFGDTVMGTPETPKNPGETGPEAAARSAPFGLLVGWEPQLVVQLAVECAAQSHGHPSAWLTAGAYAVIVHALTRGDALDAAVQKA
;
A
#
# COMPACT_ATOMS: atom_id res chain seq x y z
N PRO A 1 -14.00 -11.11 -2.54
CA PRO A 1 -14.64 -12.43 -2.77
C PRO A 1 -14.73 -12.89 -4.23
N VAL A 2 -14.49 -12.00 -5.22
CA VAL A 2 -14.59 -12.33 -6.65
C VAL A 2 -13.24 -12.37 -7.37
N ASP A 3 -12.13 -12.23 -6.65
CA ASP A 3 -10.78 -12.09 -7.22
C ASP A 3 -10.39 -13.26 -8.14
N GLY A 4 -10.78 -14.48 -7.77
CA GLY A 4 -10.53 -15.69 -8.58
C GLY A 4 -11.61 -16.02 -9.62
N LEU A 5 -12.62 -15.16 -9.81
CA LEU A 5 -13.75 -15.44 -10.71
C LEU A 5 -13.62 -14.69 -12.03
N GLY A 6 -13.98 -15.37 -13.12
CA GLY A 6 -14.20 -14.72 -14.42
C GLY A 6 -15.50 -13.91 -14.43
N LEU A 7 -15.60 -12.96 -15.37
CA LEU A 7 -16.73 -12.04 -15.49
C LEU A 7 -18.10 -12.75 -15.55
N ASP A 8 -18.20 -13.85 -16.29
CA ASP A 8 -19.46 -14.60 -16.41
C ASP A 8 -19.87 -15.26 -15.09
N ALA A 9 -18.91 -15.77 -14.32
CA ALA A 9 -19.16 -16.35 -13.00
C ALA A 9 -19.58 -15.27 -11.99
N ILE A 10 -18.96 -14.09 -12.05
CA ILE A 10 -19.36 -12.92 -11.24
C ILE A 10 -20.81 -12.55 -11.57
N ARG A 11 -21.16 -12.43 -12.84
CA ARG A 11 -22.51 -12.09 -13.28
C ARG A 11 -23.55 -13.14 -12.91
N ALA A 12 -23.19 -14.41 -13.03
CA ALA A 12 -24.07 -15.52 -12.61
C ALA A 12 -24.35 -15.49 -11.10
N ALA A 13 -23.36 -15.13 -10.28
CA ALA A 13 -23.49 -15.09 -8.83
C ALA A 13 -24.11 -13.80 -8.28
N HIS A 14 -23.89 -12.65 -8.95
CA HIS A 14 -24.23 -11.32 -8.42
C HIS A 14 -25.19 -10.51 -9.30
N GLY A 15 -25.59 -11.04 -10.45
CA GLY A 15 -26.43 -10.33 -11.43
C GLY A 15 -25.63 -9.61 -12.51
N PRO A 16 -26.30 -9.07 -13.53
CA PRO A 16 -25.66 -8.50 -14.73
C PRO A 16 -24.66 -7.36 -14.42
N GLU A 17 -24.94 -6.59 -13.37
CA GLU A 17 -24.11 -5.47 -12.90
C GLU A 17 -22.92 -5.92 -12.01
N GLY A 18 -22.84 -7.20 -11.65
CA GLY A 18 -21.81 -7.71 -10.75
C GLY A 18 -22.02 -7.32 -9.28
N ILE A 19 -20.92 -7.16 -8.52
CA ILE A 19 -20.99 -6.75 -7.11
C ILE A 19 -21.44 -5.28 -7.01
N ALA A 20 -22.60 -5.06 -6.39
CA ALA A 20 -23.17 -3.73 -6.16
C ALA A 20 -23.23 -3.31 -4.68
N ASP A 21 -22.89 -4.21 -3.75
CA ASP A 21 -22.92 -3.95 -2.30
C ASP A 21 -21.75 -4.68 -1.59
N LEU A 22 -21.53 -4.38 -0.31
CA LEU A 22 -20.48 -4.98 0.53
C LEU A 22 -20.71 -6.47 0.72
N ALA A 23 -20.15 -7.26 -0.20
CA ALA A 23 -20.14 -8.71 -0.11
C ALA A 23 -19.42 -9.19 1.15
N ARG A 24 -19.88 -10.32 1.70
CA ARG A 24 -19.26 -10.94 2.89
C ARG A 24 -17.94 -11.60 2.49
N ALA A 25 -16.88 -11.22 3.18
CA ALA A 25 -15.54 -11.81 3.07
C ALA A 25 -14.84 -11.75 4.44
N HIS A 26 -13.98 -12.71 4.74
CA HIS A 26 -13.24 -12.76 6.01
C HIS A 26 -14.14 -12.58 7.26
N GLY A 27 -15.31 -13.24 7.26
CA GLY A 27 -16.22 -13.28 8.41
C GLY A 27 -17.21 -12.11 8.53
N ARG A 28 -17.12 -11.05 7.70
CA ARG A 28 -18.04 -9.90 7.77
C ARG A 28 -18.35 -9.26 6.40
N PRO A 29 -19.49 -8.57 6.23
CA PRO A 29 -19.70 -7.68 5.09
C PRO A 29 -18.59 -6.64 4.99
N GLY A 30 -18.03 -6.43 3.80
CA GLY A 30 -16.96 -5.43 3.59
C GLY A 30 -15.65 -5.76 4.32
N GLY A 31 -15.38 -7.05 4.53
CA GLY A 31 -14.09 -7.49 5.07
C GLY A 31 -12.93 -7.05 4.18
N ILE A 32 -12.06 -6.20 4.71
CA ILE A 32 -10.89 -5.70 3.98
C ILE A 32 -9.78 -6.76 3.90
N THR A 33 -8.91 -6.65 2.90
CA THR A 33 -7.75 -7.54 2.69
C THR A 33 -6.43 -6.85 3.01
N HIS A 34 -5.32 -7.52 2.72
CA HIS A 34 -3.97 -6.95 2.78
C HIS A 34 -3.83 -5.62 2.00
N PHE A 35 -4.60 -5.42 0.91
CA PHE A 35 -4.58 -4.16 0.15
C PHE A 35 -4.89 -2.96 1.05
N THR A 36 -6.03 -2.98 1.74
CA THR A 36 -6.41 -1.87 2.63
C THR A 36 -5.52 -1.80 3.86
N GLN A 37 -5.10 -2.94 4.43
CA GLN A 37 -4.16 -2.93 5.55
C GLN A 37 -2.85 -2.21 5.17
N LEU A 38 -2.25 -2.55 4.03
CA LEU A 38 -1.04 -1.88 3.55
C LEU A 38 -1.28 -0.39 3.27
N THR A 39 -2.42 -0.01 2.67
CA THR A 39 -2.78 1.41 2.48
C THR A 39 -2.82 2.18 3.80
N LEU A 40 -3.36 1.58 4.87
CA LEU A 40 -3.35 2.20 6.21
C LEU A 40 -1.94 2.37 6.75
N PHE A 41 -1.07 1.38 6.57
CA PHE A 41 0.34 1.48 6.97
C PHE A 41 1.15 2.45 6.09
N THR A 42 0.77 2.64 4.82
CA THR A 42 1.32 3.73 3.99
C THR A 42 0.99 5.09 4.63
N VAL A 43 -0.26 5.30 5.05
CA VAL A 43 -0.68 6.54 5.72
C VAL A 43 0.05 6.72 7.06
N ASP A 44 0.17 5.68 7.90
CA ASP A 44 0.95 5.72 9.15
C ASP A 44 2.41 6.12 8.89
N GLY A 45 3.05 5.52 7.87
CA GLY A 45 4.40 5.87 7.47
C GLY A 45 4.54 7.33 7.03
N LEU A 46 3.60 7.84 6.24
CA LEU A 46 3.59 9.24 5.79
C LEU A 46 3.42 10.22 6.95
N ILE A 47 2.50 9.95 7.89
CA ILE A 47 2.31 10.77 9.09
C ILE A 47 3.61 10.82 9.90
N ARG A 48 4.25 9.66 10.11
CA ARG A 48 5.50 9.58 10.87
C ARG A 48 6.68 10.26 10.16
N ALA A 49 6.76 10.14 8.84
CA ALA A 49 7.75 10.86 8.04
C ALA A 49 7.58 12.37 8.18
N GLN A 50 6.33 12.87 8.19
CA GLN A 50 6.06 14.29 8.38
C GLN A 50 6.43 14.76 9.79
N VAL A 51 6.13 13.99 10.85
CA VAL A 51 6.49 14.33 12.23
C VAL A 51 8.02 14.36 12.42
N ARG A 52 8.75 13.41 11.82
CA ARG A 52 10.23 13.35 11.91
C ARG A 52 10.95 14.45 11.13
N ARG A 53 10.26 15.10 10.18
CA ARG A 53 10.83 16.21 9.41
C ARG A 53 11.43 17.28 10.32
N ASP A 54 10.76 17.56 11.44
CA ASP A 54 11.12 18.65 12.36
C ASP A 54 12.18 18.23 13.41
N THR A 55 12.49 16.93 13.54
CA THR A 55 13.39 16.40 14.57
C THR A 55 14.81 16.07 14.08
N GLY A 56 15.07 16.21 12.77
CA GLY A 56 16.34 15.83 12.15
C GLY A 56 16.42 14.33 11.82
N ALA A 57 17.05 14.00 10.68
CA ALA A 57 16.98 12.72 9.96
C ALA A 57 15.61 12.44 9.31
N TRP A 58 15.35 13.15 8.20
CA TRP A 58 14.15 12.98 7.38
C TRP A 58 14.47 12.13 6.14
N HIS A 59 13.96 10.91 6.09
CA HIS A 59 14.02 10.04 4.91
C HIS A 59 12.72 9.25 4.77
N PRO A 60 11.69 9.82 4.10
CA PRO A 60 10.36 9.24 3.98
C PRO A 60 10.33 7.77 3.53
N PRO A 61 11.12 7.31 2.54
CA PRO A 61 11.14 5.90 2.14
C PRO A 61 11.47 4.94 3.29
N THR A 62 12.43 5.31 4.16
CA THR A 62 12.79 4.51 5.34
C THR A 62 11.66 4.49 6.37
N ASP A 63 10.94 5.59 6.51
CA ASP A 63 9.83 5.71 7.45
C ASP A 63 8.62 4.89 7.03
N LEU A 64 8.36 4.84 5.72
CA LEU A 64 7.39 3.95 5.09
C LEU A 64 7.81 2.48 5.24
N HIS A 65 9.09 2.15 5.00
CA HIS A 65 9.60 0.80 5.20
C HIS A 65 9.34 0.30 6.62
N ARG A 66 9.66 1.12 7.63
CA ARG A 66 9.36 0.80 9.04
C ARG A 66 7.86 0.57 9.29
N ALA A 67 6.98 1.32 8.61
CA ALA A 67 5.53 1.09 8.69
C ALA A 67 5.12 -0.25 8.07
N TYR A 68 5.70 -0.62 6.93
CA TYR A 68 5.46 -1.93 6.33
C TYR A 68 6.01 -3.09 7.15
N LEU A 69 7.10 -2.89 7.92
CA LEU A 69 7.56 -3.89 8.89
C LEU A 69 6.57 -4.07 10.05
N ARG A 70 5.93 -2.99 10.52
CA ARG A 70 4.85 -3.09 11.51
C ARG A 70 3.64 -3.83 10.94
N TRP A 71 3.25 -3.54 9.69
CA TRP A 71 2.23 -4.34 8.98
C TRP A 71 2.61 -5.82 8.94
N ALA A 72 3.85 -6.12 8.57
CA ALA A 72 4.31 -7.50 8.44
C ALA A 72 4.31 -8.26 9.77
N ALA A 73 4.52 -7.55 10.90
CA ALA A 73 4.33 -8.10 12.24
C ALA A 73 2.86 -8.49 12.48
N THR A 74 1.88 -7.67 12.07
CA THR A 74 0.45 -8.05 12.21
C THR A 74 0.05 -9.25 11.36
N GLN A 75 0.87 -9.65 10.38
CA GLN A 75 0.65 -10.86 9.59
C GLN A 75 1.22 -12.13 10.23
N ARG A 76 2.04 -12.00 11.28
CA ARG A 76 2.80 -13.09 11.91
C ARG A 76 2.48 -13.27 13.40
N ASP A 77 2.36 -12.17 14.12
CA ASP A 77 2.12 -12.16 15.55
C ASP A 77 0.64 -12.44 15.84
N TRP A 78 0.34 -12.96 17.03
CA TRP A 78 -1.03 -13.32 17.42
C TRP A 78 -1.87 -12.10 17.84
N GLY A 79 -1.21 -10.99 18.17
CA GLY A 79 -1.82 -9.77 18.69
C GLY A 79 -0.76 -8.68 18.94
N PRO A 80 -1.20 -7.48 19.33
CA PRO A 80 -0.31 -6.35 19.59
C PRO A 80 0.59 -6.60 20.80
N ASP A 81 1.88 -6.22 20.65
CA ASP A 81 2.85 -6.26 21.75
C ASP A 81 3.00 -4.85 22.34
N GLU A 82 2.26 -4.56 23.41
CA GLU A 82 2.23 -3.23 24.04
C GLU A 82 3.60 -2.78 24.57
N ARG A 83 4.57 -3.69 24.70
CA ARG A 83 5.95 -3.36 25.10
C ARG A 83 6.74 -2.66 23.99
N ARG A 84 6.26 -2.68 22.75
CA ARG A 84 6.87 -1.97 21.62
C ARG A 84 6.31 -0.56 21.53
N GLU A 85 6.85 0.36 22.33
CA GLU A 85 6.33 1.74 22.41
C GLU A 85 6.36 2.48 21.06
N ASP A 86 7.36 2.20 20.22
CA ASP A 86 7.55 2.83 18.91
C ASP A 86 6.52 2.42 17.84
N ASP A 87 5.76 1.34 18.09
CA ASP A 87 4.81 0.77 17.13
C ASP A 87 3.59 1.69 16.88
N GLY A 88 3.32 2.61 17.82
CA GLY A 88 2.25 3.61 17.74
C GLY A 88 0.84 3.03 17.66
N TRP A 89 -0.14 3.89 17.39
CA TRP A 89 -1.55 3.54 17.52
C TRP A 89 -2.02 2.45 16.55
N LEU A 90 -1.73 2.58 15.26
CA LEU A 90 -2.27 1.66 14.24
C LEU A 90 -1.85 0.20 14.51
N ALA A 91 -0.60 -0.02 14.92
CA ALA A 91 -0.11 -1.36 15.24
C ALA A 91 -0.70 -1.94 16.55
N ARG A 92 -1.44 -1.17 17.36
CA ARG A 92 -2.14 -1.68 18.54
C ARG A 92 -3.55 -2.21 18.22
N GLU A 93 -4.01 -2.03 17.00
CA GLU A 93 -5.35 -2.42 16.59
C GLU A 93 -5.43 -3.94 16.32
N GLU A 94 -6.00 -4.69 17.28
CA GLU A 94 -6.11 -6.16 17.21
C GLU A 94 -6.73 -6.68 15.91
N TRP A 95 -7.67 -5.94 15.31
CA TRP A 95 -8.35 -6.36 14.09
C TRP A 95 -7.45 -6.40 12.85
N LEU A 96 -6.26 -5.78 12.90
CA LEU A 96 -5.20 -5.86 11.89
C LEU A 96 -4.33 -7.11 12.00
N TYR A 97 -4.38 -7.81 13.15
CA TYR A 97 -3.69 -9.08 13.40
C TYR A 97 -4.45 -10.24 12.77
N ALA A 98 -4.71 -10.11 11.47
CA ALA A 98 -5.47 -11.04 10.68
C ALA A 98 -4.88 -11.11 9.26
N ARG A 99 -4.37 -12.29 8.91
CA ARG A 99 -3.80 -12.57 7.59
C ARG A 99 -4.91 -12.72 6.55
N ARG A 100 -5.12 -11.69 5.72
CA ARG A 100 -6.17 -11.65 4.69
C ARG A 100 -5.57 -11.52 3.30
N GLU A 101 -5.17 -12.67 2.78
CA GLU A 101 -4.67 -12.85 1.41
C GLU A 101 -3.35 -12.11 1.06
N PRO A 102 -2.39 -11.83 1.97
CA PRO A 102 -1.13 -11.22 1.54
C PRO A 102 -0.33 -12.19 0.66
N THR A 103 0.26 -11.67 -0.41
CA THR A 103 1.06 -12.46 -1.34
C THR A 103 2.45 -12.76 -0.79
N ARG A 104 3.10 -13.76 -1.38
CA ARG A 104 4.47 -14.15 -0.98
C ARG A 104 5.47 -13.03 -1.16
N ALA A 105 5.32 -12.23 -2.22
CA ALA A 105 6.19 -11.08 -2.47
C ALA A 105 6.12 -10.05 -1.35
N LEU A 106 4.92 -9.75 -0.83
CA LEU A 106 4.76 -8.86 0.32
C LEU A 106 5.36 -9.46 1.60
N LEU A 107 5.06 -10.72 1.90
CA LEU A 107 5.53 -11.38 3.11
C LEU A 107 7.07 -11.54 3.14
N GLY A 108 7.67 -11.81 1.97
CA GLY A 108 9.12 -11.90 1.79
C GLY A 108 9.81 -10.53 1.73
N GLY A 109 9.23 -9.58 0.99
CA GLY A 109 9.76 -8.22 0.85
C GLY A 109 9.86 -7.48 2.18
N PHE A 110 8.82 -7.62 3.02
CA PHE A 110 8.78 -7.09 4.39
C PHE A 110 9.08 -8.16 5.45
N GLY A 111 9.78 -9.23 5.06
CA GLY A 111 10.16 -10.34 5.94
C GLY A 111 11.35 -10.04 6.85
N ASP A 112 12.14 -9.03 6.50
CA ASP A 112 13.39 -8.66 7.16
C ASP A 112 13.56 -7.13 7.18
N THR A 113 14.60 -6.65 7.85
CA THR A 113 14.87 -5.21 7.99
C THR A 113 15.59 -4.57 6.80
N VAL A 114 16.05 -5.36 5.81
CA VAL A 114 16.76 -4.86 4.63
C VAL A 114 15.75 -4.23 3.69
N MET A 115 15.84 -2.91 3.51
CA MET A 115 14.96 -2.16 2.61
C MET A 115 15.41 -2.38 1.15
N GLY A 116 14.47 -2.74 0.27
CA GLY A 116 14.73 -2.74 -1.17
C GLY A 116 14.79 -1.31 -1.72
N THR A 117 15.64 -1.09 -2.72
CA THR A 117 15.76 0.18 -3.45
C THR A 117 15.59 -0.05 -4.96
N PRO A 118 15.36 0.97 -5.79
CA PRO A 118 15.42 0.84 -7.24
C PRO A 118 16.65 0.09 -7.78
N GLU A 119 17.83 0.33 -7.19
CA GLU A 119 19.10 -0.28 -7.59
C GLU A 119 19.24 -1.73 -7.09
N THR A 120 18.64 -2.04 -5.95
CA THR A 120 18.66 -3.39 -5.35
C THR A 120 17.28 -3.72 -4.79
N PRO A 121 16.30 -4.02 -5.66
CA PRO A 121 14.92 -4.14 -5.23
C PRO A 121 14.64 -5.51 -4.60
N LYS A 122 13.58 -5.58 -3.79
CA LYS A 122 13.01 -6.87 -3.37
C LYS A 122 12.21 -7.48 -4.53
N ASN A 123 12.26 -8.80 -4.66
CA ASN A 123 11.49 -9.57 -5.65
C ASN A 123 11.57 -8.95 -7.08
N PRO A 124 12.74 -8.99 -7.76
CA PRO A 124 12.97 -8.30 -9.03
C PRO A 124 12.06 -8.74 -10.19
N GLY A 125 11.46 -9.93 -10.10
CA GLY A 125 10.52 -10.45 -11.10
C GLY A 125 9.04 -10.24 -10.75
N GLU A 126 8.71 -9.62 -9.62
CA GLU A 126 7.32 -9.47 -9.17
C GLU A 126 6.63 -8.28 -9.86
N THR A 127 5.51 -8.56 -10.53
CA THR A 127 4.72 -7.61 -11.31
C THR A 127 3.36 -7.30 -10.70
N GLY A 128 3.06 -7.88 -9.53
CA GLY A 128 1.77 -7.79 -8.86
C GLY A 128 1.26 -6.36 -8.58
N PRO A 129 -0.08 -6.20 -8.50
CA PRO A 129 -0.73 -4.90 -8.30
C PRO A 129 -0.53 -4.28 -6.92
N GLU A 130 0.01 -5.01 -5.94
CA GLU A 130 0.08 -4.61 -4.53
C GLU A 130 0.98 -3.41 -4.29
N ALA A 131 1.99 -3.20 -5.14
CA ALA A 131 2.77 -1.98 -5.15
C ALA A 131 1.91 -0.77 -5.52
N ALA A 132 1.08 -0.89 -6.56
CA ALA A 132 0.21 0.20 -6.99
C ALA A 132 -0.92 0.46 -5.98
N ALA A 133 -1.64 -0.58 -5.56
CA ALA A 133 -2.79 -0.43 -4.66
C ALA A 133 -2.47 0.33 -3.36
N ARG A 134 -1.30 0.08 -2.75
CA ARG A 134 -0.87 0.78 -1.53
C ARG A 134 -0.28 2.18 -1.75
N SER A 135 -0.16 2.63 -3.00
CA SER A 135 0.51 3.88 -3.38
C SER A 135 -0.43 5.08 -3.53
N ALA A 136 -1.75 4.86 -3.53
CA ALA A 136 -2.73 5.97 -3.55
C ALA A 136 -2.46 7.07 -2.49
N PRO A 137 -2.10 6.75 -1.22
CA PRO A 137 -1.87 7.78 -0.22
C PRO A 137 -0.73 8.76 -0.53
N PHE A 138 0.24 8.38 -1.37
CA PHE A 138 1.29 9.30 -1.80
C PHE A 138 0.72 10.50 -2.57
N GLY A 139 -0.40 10.32 -3.27
CA GLY A 139 -1.08 11.41 -3.96
C GLY A 139 -1.63 12.49 -3.02
N LEU A 140 -1.89 12.16 -1.76
CA LEU A 140 -2.41 13.11 -0.76
C LEU A 140 -1.37 14.15 -0.32
N LEU A 141 -0.12 14.02 -0.74
CA LEU A 141 0.97 14.97 -0.48
C LEU A 141 0.83 16.23 -1.34
N VAL A 142 -0.30 16.94 -1.27
CA VAL A 142 -0.64 18.09 -2.13
C VAL A 142 0.38 19.24 -2.13
N GLY A 143 1.18 19.36 -1.06
CA GLY A 143 2.26 20.35 -0.93
C GLY A 143 3.60 19.92 -1.55
N TRP A 144 3.69 18.73 -2.14
CA TRP A 144 4.89 18.24 -2.81
C TRP A 144 4.80 18.46 -4.31
N GLU A 145 5.96 18.56 -4.97
CA GLU A 145 6.03 18.54 -6.43
C GLU A 145 5.71 17.14 -6.96
N PRO A 146 5.02 17.00 -8.11
CA PRO A 146 4.65 15.70 -8.68
C PRO A 146 5.84 14.75 -8.87
N GLN A 147 7.02 15.28 -9.21
CA GLN A 147 8.26 14.51 -9.38
C GLN A 147 8.72 13.85 -8.07
N LEU A 148 8.50 14.50 -6.93
CA LEU A 148 8.82 13.93 -5.62
C LEU A 148 7.79 12.88 -5.20
N VAL A 149 6.52 13.06 -5.59
CA VAL A 149 5.45 12.06 -5.35
C VAL A 149 5.73 10.77 -6.12
N VAL A 150 6.04 10.87 -7.42
CA VAL A 150 6.39 9.68 -8.23
C VAL A 150 7.65 9.02 -7.70
N GLN A 151 8.69 9.79 -7.37
CA GLN A 151 9.93 9.25 -6.82
C GLN A 151 9.69 8.47 -5.52
N LEU A 152 8.93 9.04 -4.57
CA LEU A 152 8.62 8.36 -3.31
C LEU A 152 7.83 7.07 -3.53
N ALA A 153 6.84 7.08 -4.43
CA ALA A 153 6.05 5.89 -4.75
C ALA A 153 6.90 4.78 -5.38
N VAL A 154 7.78 5.15 -6.31
CA VAL A 154 8.75 4.28 -7.01
C VAL A 154 9.72 3.65 -6.01
N GLU A 155 10.30 4.43 -5.11
CA GLU A 155 11.19 3.93 -4.05
C GLU A 155 10.47 2.99 -3.08
N CYS A 156 9.24 3.31 -2.68
CA CYS A 156 8.43 2.47 -1.78
C CYS A 156 7.88 1.19 -2.46
N ALA A 157 7.69 1.21 -3.77
CA ALA A 157 7.30 0.03 -4.53
C ALA A 157 8.42 -1.01 -4.55
N ALA A 158 9.66 -0.57 -4.82
CA ALA A 158 10.87 -1.40 -4.85
C ALA A 158 11.17 -2.15 -3.53
N GLN A 159 10.59 -1.70 -2.41
CA GLN A 159 10.69 -2.37 -1.11
C GLN A 159 9.97 -3.73 -1.07
N SER A 160 9.12 -4.05 -2.04
CA SER A 160 8.55 -5.41 -2.19
C SER A 160 8.40 -5.90 -3.62
N HIS A 161 8.33 -5.02 -4.62
CA HIS A 161 8.14 -5.38 -6.02
C HIS A 161 9.20 -4.68 -6.87
N GLY A 162 10.12 -5.45 -7.45
CA GLY A 162 11.28 -4.90 -8.15
C GLY A 162 11.16 -4.79 -9.65
N HIS A 163 10.11 -5.36 -10.25
CA HIS A 163 9.97 -5.35 -11.70
C HIS A 163 9.50 -3.97 -12.20
N PRO A 164 10.17 -3.33 -13.20
CA PRO A 164 9.79 -2.07 -13.85
C PRO A 164 8.30 -1.73 -13.88
N SER A 165 7.48 -2.66 -14.40
CA SER A 165 6.03 -2.48 -14.46
C SER A 165 5.39 -2.17 -13.10
N ALA A 166 5.78 -2.84 -12.01
CA ALA A 166 5.13 -2.66 -10.71
C ALA A 166 5.40 -1.27 -10.11
N TRP A 167 6.65 -0.81 -10.08
CA TRP A 167 7.03 0.48 -9.49
C TRP A 167 6.72 1.66 -10.40
N LEU A 168 6.76 1.50 -11.74
CA LEU A 168 6.24 2.52 -12.67
C LEU A 168 4.73 2.67 -12.56
N THR A 169 3.96 1.59 -12.49
CA THR A 169 2.51 1.66 -12.27
C THR A 169 2.17 2.27 -10.91
N ALA A 170 2.94 1.96 -9.86
CA ALA A 170 2.77 2.59 -8.55
C ALA A 170 3.02 4.10 -8.59
N GLY A 171 4.08 4.53 -9.28
CA GLY A 171 4.38 5.94 -9.52
C GLY A 171 3.27 6.67 -10.28
N ALA A 172 2.85 6.12 -11.42
CA ALA A 172 1.78 6.69 -12.23
C ALA A 172 0.47 6.81 -11.44
N TYR A 173 0.08 5.76 -10.70
CA TYR A 173 -1.13 5.81 -9.88
C TYR A 173 -1.06 6.88 -8.78
N ALA A 174 0.09 7.04 -8.12
CA ALA A 174 0.29 8.10 -7.14
C ALA A 174 0.16 9.51 -7.76
N VAL A 175 0.69 9.73 -8.96
CA VAL A 175 0.58 11.00 -9.69
C VAL A 175 -0.85 11.28 -10.15
N ILE A 176 -1.59 10.28 -10.62
CA ILE A 176 -3.02 10.43 -10.97
C ILE A 176 -3.80 10.89 -9.74
N VAL A 177 -3.64 10.21 -8.60
CA VAL A 177 -4.30 10.61 -7.35
C VAL A 177 -3.86 12.00 -6.93
N HIS A 178 -2.57 12.33 -7.06
CA HIS A 178 -2.06 13.67 -6.75
C HIS A 178 -2.71 14.77 -7.57
N ALA A 179 -2.76 14.62 -8.89
CA ALA A 179 -3.41 15.57 -9.79
C ALA A 179 -4.90 15.75 -9.44
N LEU A 180 -5.62 14.65 -9.20
CA LEU A 180 -7.02 14.68 -8.77
C LEU A 180 -7.20 15.43 -7.43
N THR A 181 -6.34 15.18 -6.45
CA THR A 181 -6.40 15.88 -5.13
C THR A 181 -6.09 17.37 -5.23
N ARG A 182 -5.39 17.80 -6.29
CA ARG A 182 -5.12 19.20 -6.61
C ARG A 182 -6.20 19.86 -7.48
N GLY A 183 -7.25 19.11 -7.83
CA GLY A 183 -8.41 19.61 -8.58
C GLY A 183 -8.31 19.49 -10.09
N ASP A 184 -7.34 18.74 -10.63
CA ASP A 184 -7.30 18.45 -12.05
C ASP A 184 -8.45 17.51 -12.47
N ALA A 185 -8.90 17.63 -13.72
CA ALA A 185 -9.80 16.66 -14.32
C ALA A 185 -9.11 15.30 -14.51
N LEU A 186 -9.88 14.20 -14.48
CA LEU A 186 -9.34 12.84 -14.59
C LEU A 186 -8.52 12.61 -15.87
N ASP A 187 -9.00 13.09 -17.02
CA ASP A 187 -8.28 12.94 -18.28
C ASP A 187 -6.91 13.63 -18.23
N ALA A 188 -6.85 14.87 -17.73
CA ALA A 188 -5.61 15.61 -17.54
C ALA A 188 -4.68 14.91 -16.52
N ALA A 189 -5.23 14.33 -15.45
CA ALA A 189 -4.47 13.59 -14.45
C ALA A 189 -3.80 12.34 -15.04
N VAL A 190 -4.52 11.61 -15.91
CA VAL A 190 -3.99 10.42 -16.61
C VAL A 190 -2.93 10.80 -17.63
N GLN A 191 -3.11 11.87 -18.40
CA GLN A 191 -2.12 12.31 -19.39
C GLN A 191 -0.81 12.83 -18.77
N LYS A 192 -0.86 13.31 -17.52
CA LYS A 192 0.33 13.79 -16.78
C LYS A 192 1.17 12.67 -16.17
N ALA A 193 0.56 11.51 -15.92
CA ALA A 193 1.16 10.38 -15.23
C ALA A 193 1.89 9.45 -16.20
#